data_AF-A0ABD4KXD9-F1
#
_entry.id   AF-A0ABD4KXD9-F1
#
_cell.length_a   1.000
_cell.length_b   1.000
_cell.length_c   1.000
_cell.angle_alpha   90.00
_cell.angle_beta   90.00
_cell.angle_gamma   90.00
#
_symmetry.space_group_name_H-M   'P 1'
#
loop_
_entity.id
_entity.type
_entity.pdbx_description
1 polymer ?
#
loop_
_entity_poly.entity_id
_entity_poly.type
_entity_poly.pdbx_seq_one_letter_code
_entity_poly.pdbx_strand_id
1 'polypeptide(L)'
;PDKDALPMQLRANLTNRLVLKVADKKNSILVLDEPGAERLLGRGHLAAKLSGEGRVILCQVPFADEEEIFQLANIIRLSWCSV
;
A
#
# COMPACT_ATOMS: atom_id res chain seq x y z
N PRO A 1 11.73 3.88 2.11
CA PRO A 1 10.80 4.96 2.46
C PRO A 1 11.61 6.05 3.16
N ASP A 2 11.55 7.28 2.65
CA ASP A 2 12.31 8.38 3.24
C ASP A 2 11.53 9.01 4.41
N LYS A 3 12.24 9.49 5.44
CA LYS A 3 11.62 10.14 6.60
C LYS A 3 10.88 11.42 6.20
N ASP A 4 11.38 12.12 5.19
CA ASP A 4 10.78 13.35 4.68
C ASP A 4 9.54 13.07 3.82
N ALA A 5 9.43 11.86 3.25
CA ALA A 5 8.25 11.42 2.51
C ALA A 5 7.04 11.10 3.42
N LEU A 6 7.25 10.88 4.74
CA LEU A 6 6.20 10.58 5.72
C LEU A 6 6.33 11.43 7.00
N PRO A 7 5.98 12.73 6.93
CA PRO A 7 5.97 13.62 8.08
C PRO A 7 5.10 13.08 9.22
N MET A 8 5.44 13.45 10.47
CA MET A 8 4.72 12.97 11.65
C MET A 8 3.24 13.36 11.65
N GLN A 9 2.91 14.57 11.17
CA GLN A 9 1.53 15.04 11.06
C GLN A 9 0.70 14.22 10.06
N LEU A 10 1.31 13.77 8.95
CA LEU A 10 0.63 12.91 7.99
C LEU A 10 0.36 11.52 8.58
N ARG A 11 1.34 10.98 9.32
CA ARG A 11 1.24 9.68 10.02
C ARG A 11 0.14 9.65 11.09
N ALA A 12 -0.16 10.78 11.72
CA ALA A 12 -1.22 10.89 12.72
C ALA A 12 -2.63 10.86 12.11
N ASN A 13 -2.78 11.30 10.86
CA ASN A 13 -4.08 11.41 10.18
C ASN A 13 -4.37 10.29 9.18
N LEU A 14 -3.34 9.54 8.75
CA LEU A 14 -3.49 8.37 7.87
C LEU A 14 -3.44 7.08 8.70
N THR A 15 -4.61 6.67 9.18
CA THR A 15 -4.79 5.51 10.05
C THR A 15 -4.79 4.18 9.29
N ASN A 16 -5.15 4.20 8.00
CA ASN A 16 -5.03 3.05 7.10
C ASN A 16 -3.68 3.05 6.40
N ARG A 17 -2.96 1.93 6.46
CA ARG A 17 -1.63 1.80 5.88
C ARG A 17 -1.50 0.49 5.13
N LEU A 18 -1.18 0.58 3.85
CA LEU A 18 -0.92 -0.54 2.97
C LEU A 18 0.57 -0.55 2.65
N VAL A 19 1.29 -1.56 3.15
CA VAL A 19 2.75 -1.59 3.13
C VAL A 19 3.25 -2.82 2.40
N LEU A 20 3.96 -2.61 1.28
CA LEU A 20 4.70 -3.67 0.58
C LEU A 20 6.05 -3.94 1.25
N LYS A 21 6.77 -4.97 0.78
CA LYS A 21 8.09 -5.33 1.30
C LYS A 21 9.03 -4.12 1.36
N VAL A 22 9.61 -3.89 2.52
CA VAL A 22 10.66 -2.88 2.74
C VAL A 22 12.03 -3.52 2.97
N ALA A 23 13.08 -2.70 2.90
CA ALA A 23 14.47 -3.18 2.98
C ALA A 23 14.87 -3.70 4.38
N ASP A 24 14.39 -3.07 5.45
CA ASP A 24 14.83 -3.36 6.80
C ASP A 24 13.76 -3.03 7.86
N LYS A 25 14.00 -3.49 9.09
CA LYS A 25 13.12 -3.30 10.24
C LYS A 25 12.86 -1.82 10.58
N LYS A 26 13.85 -0.94 10.38
CA LYS A 26 13.71 0.50 10.65
C LYS A 26 12.70 1.11 9.70
N ASN A 27 12.76 0.73 8.42
CA ASN A 27 11.80 1.11 7.40
C ASN A 27 10.41 0.53 7.69
N SER A 28 10.30 -0.69 8.22
CA SER A 28 9.01 -1.27 8.63
C SER A 28 8.34 -0.42 9.71
N ILE A 29 9.07 -0.10 10.77
CA ILE A 29 8.55 0.74 11.87
C ILE A 29 8.17 2.13 11.34
N LEU A 30 8.93 2.69 10.40
CA LEU A 30 8.63 4.01 9.84
C LEU A 30 7.26 4.04 9.13
N VAL A 31 6.92 2.99 8.36
CA VAL A 31 5.72 2.98 7.51
C VAL A 31 4.54 2.21 8.10
N LEU A 32 4.77 1.18 8.91
CA LEU A 32 3.74 0.31 9.52
C LEU A 32 3.53 0.60 11.03
N ASP A 33 4.41 1.41 11.64
CA ASP A 33 4.56 1.61 13.10
C ASP A 33 4.96 0.36 13.89
N GLU A 34 5.18 -0.77 13.24
CA GLU A 34 5.63 -2.03 13.85
C GLU A 34 6.54 -2.81 12.88
N PRO A 35 7.40 -3.72 13.37
CA PRO A 35 8.22 -4.56 12.50
C PRO A 35 7.37 -5.58 11.73
N GLY A 36 7.90 -6.13 10.63
CA GLY A 36 7.28 -7.23 9.89
C GLY A 36 7.26 -7.02 8.38
N ALA A 37 7.14 -5.78 7.92
CA ALA A 37 7.13 -5.46 6.49
C ALA A 37 8.44 -5.86 5.77
N GLU A 38 9.57 -5.91 6.48
CA GLU A 38 10.86 -6.33 5.92
C GLU A 38 10.87 -7.83 5.59
N ARG A 39 9.99 -8.60 6.21
CA ARG A 39 9.86 -10.07 6.06
C ARG A 39 8.86 -10.47 4.98
N LEU A 40 8.12 -9.52 4.41
CA LEU A 40 7.21 -9.79 3.30
C LEU A 40 7.96 -10.43 2.12
N LEU A 41 7.25 -11.21 1.33
CA LEU A 41 7.84 -12.02 0.25
C LEU A 41 8.15 -11.21 -1.02
N GLY A 42 7.68 -9.96 -1.08
CA GLY A 42 7.70 -9.15 -2.32
C GLY A 42 6.57 -9.57 -3.26
N ARG A 43 6.66 -9.16 -4.54
CA ARG A 43 5.70 -9.55 -5.61
C ARG A 43 4.23 -9.39 -5.20
N GLY A 44 3.90 -8.29 -4.52
CA GLY A 44 2.53 -7.99 -4.08
C GLY A 44 2.14 -8.51 -2.69
N HIS A 45 2.99 -9.24 -1.97
CA HIS A 45 2.72 -9.56 -0.56
C HIS A 45 2.73 -8.26 0.27
N LEU A 46 1.62 -7.98 0.95
CA LEU A 46 1.28 -6.71 1.59
C LEU A 46 0.91 -6.92 3.06
N ALA A 47 1.34 -5.98 3.90
CA ALA A 47 0.86 -5.79 5.26
C ALA A 47 -0.12 -4.61 5.29
N ALA A 48 -1.36 -4.86 5.69
CA ALA A 48 -2.41 -3.86 5.83
C ALA A 48 -2.70 -3.60 7.32
N LYS A 49 -2.45 -2.38 7.77
CA LYS A 49 -2.89 -1.88 9.08
C LYS A 49 -4.11 -1.01 8.85
N LEU A 50 -5.28 -1.52 9.19
CA LEU A 50 -6.55 -0.85 8.95
C LEU A 50 -7.15 -0.34 10.26
N SER A 51 -7.82 0.80 10.17
CA SER A 51 -8.55 1.41 11.28
C SER A 51 -9.60 0.45 11.79
N GLY A 52 -9.58 0.15 13.09
CA GLY A 52 -10.54 -0.76 13.72
C GLY A 52 -10.13 -2.24 13.74
N GLU A 53 -9.16 -2.67 12.94
CA GLU A 53 -8.78 -4.09 12.86
C GLU A 53 -7.85 -4.54 13.99
N GLY A 54 -7.22 -3.62 14.75
CA GLY A 54 -6.39 -3.90 15.92
C GLY A 54 -5.10 -4.71 15.67
N ARG A 55 -4.97 -5.33 14.49
CA ARG A 55 -3.84 -6.14 14.04
C ARG A 55 -3.50 -5.82 12.58
N VAL A 56 -2.29 -6.18 12.18
CA VAL A 56 -1.89 -6.19 10.77
C VAL A 56 -2.52 -7.40 10.08
N ILE A 57 -3.13 -7.15 8.93
CA ILE A 57 -3.67 -8.15 8.03
C ILE A 57 -2.66 -8.38 6.91
N LEU A 58 -2.29 -9.62 6.67
CA LEU A 58 -1.48 -9.99 5.52
C LEU A 58 -2.39 -10.27 4.33
N CYS A 59 -2.05 -9.70 3.18
CA CYS A 59 -2.81 -9.89 1.94
C CYS A 59 -1.89 -9.92 0.72
N GLN A 60 -2.44 -10.32 -0.41
CA GLN A 60 -1.76 -10.37 -1.69
C GLN A 60 -2.40 -9.35 -2.64
N VAL A 61 -1.59 -8.42 -3.14
CA VAL A 61 -2.02 -7.45 -4.14
C VAL A 61 -2.20 -8.18 -5.48
N PRO A 62 -3.35 -8.00 -6.17
CA PRO A 62 -3.51 -8.48 -7.53
C PRO A 62 -2.46 -7.87 -8.45
N PHE A 63 -1.85 -8.70 -9.28
CA PHE A 63 -0.99 -8.20 -10.34
C PHE A 63 -1.85 -7.76 -11.51
N ALA A 64 -1.56 -6.58 -12.05
CA ALA A 64 -2.11 -6.10 -13.31
C ALA A 64 -0.94 -5.63 -14.18
N ASP A 65 -0.88 -6.11 -15.42
CA ASP A 65 0.14 -5.68 -16.37
C ASP A 65 -0.21 -4.34 -17.05
N GLU A 66 0.73 -3.81 -17.84
CA GLU A 66 0.55 -2.51 -18.50
C GLU A 66 -0.63 -2.49 -19.48
N GLU A 67 -0.91 -3.62 -20.15
CA GLU A 67 -2.00 -3.74 -21.10
C GLU A 67 -3.35 -3.71 -20.37
N GLU A 68 -3.48 -4.50 -19.29
CA GLU A 68 -4.67 -4.52 -18.44
C GLU A 68 -4.96 -3.14 -17.83
N ILE A 69 -3.93 -2.42 -17.40
CA ILE A 69 -4.06 -1.05 -16.88
C ILE A 69 -4.57 -0.10 -17.96
N PHE A 70 -4.02 -0.17 -19.17
CA PHE A 70 -4.45 0.67 -20.29
C PHE A 70 -5.89 0.38 -20.72
N GLN A 71 -6.28 -0.89 -20.78
CA GLN A 71 -7.64 -1.31 -21.08
C GLN A 71 -8.62 -0.77 -20.03
N LEU A 72 -8.29 -0.92 -18.73
CA LEU A 72 -9.11 -0.40 -17.63
C LEU A 72 -9.30 1.12 -17.71
N ALA A 73 -8.21 1.86 -17.93
CA ALA A 73 -8.27 3.32 -18.06
C ALA A 73 -9.17 3.77 -19.23
N ASN A 74 -9.13 3.07 -20.35
CA ASN A 74 -10.00 3.36 -21.49
C ASN A 74 -11.47 3.07 -21.21
N ILE A 75 -11.79 1.97 -20.54
CA ILE A 75 -13.17 1.64 -20.15
C ILE A 75 -13.74 2.73 -19.24
N ILE A 76 -12.96 3.19 -18.25
CA ILE A 76 -13.37 4.29 -17.36
C ILE A 76 -13.62 5.57 -18.16
N ARG A 77 -12.70 5.93 -19.07
CA ARG A 77 -12.82 7.13 -19.90
C ARG A 77 -14.08 7.10 -20.79
N LEU A 78 -14.32 5.99 -21.48
CA LEU A 78 -15.48 5.84 -22.36
C LEU A 78 -16.80 5.91 -21.58
N SER A 79 -16.85 5.27 -20.41
CA SER A 79 -18.02 5.30 -19.52
C SER A 79 -18.33 6.72 -19.04
N TRP A 80 -17.30 7.50 -18.70
CA TRP A 80 -17.48 8.88 -18.23
C TRP A 80 -17.93 9.83 -19.34
N CYS A 81 -17.50 9.64 -20.58
CA CYS A 81 -17.92 10.48 -21.71
C CYS A 81 -19.33 10.16 -22.22
N SER A 82 -19.88 8.99 -21.86
CA SER A 82 -21.26 8.61 -22.22
C SER A 82 -22.34 9.13 -21.27
N VAL A 83 -21.93 9.88 -20.23
CA VAL A 83 -22.80 10.60 -19.27
C VAL A 83 -22.74 12.10 -19.57
#